data_AF-A0A374E824-F1
#
_entry.id   AF-A0A374E824-F1
#
_cell.length_a   1.000
_cell.length_b   1.000
_cell.length_c   1.000
_cell.angle_alpha   90.00
_cell.angle_beta   90.00
_cell.angle_gamma   90.00
#
_symmetry.space_group_name_H-M   'P 1'
#
loop_
_entity.id
_entity.type
_entity.pdbx_description
1 polymer ?
#
loop_
_entity_poly.entity_id
_entity_poly.type
_entity_poly.pdbx_seq_one_letter_code
_entity_poly.pdbx_strand_id
1 'polypeptide(L)'
;MKINTDNPIIKFSGKGKPFQYDKLLYATLNEYILDYKNARLDKLTDQDASICLARIIRKMEVNDVPVQQFFHEELEKWSEHTNYEKILRLCELMAKDIFGCFDKNRDDGNGGFYKTDRLYCVNNDGERDYIVCDEVEKKGLFKKVPTPVTLYFNDLMEKNKRGELPKSK
;
A
#
# COMPACT_ATOMS: atom_id res chain seq x y z
N MET A 1 -1.87 6.38 8.21
CA MET A 1 -1.77 4.98 8.62
C MET A 1 -0.31 4.56 8.69
N LYS A 2 0.13 3.99 9.81
CA LYS A 2 1.51 3.50 9.93
C LYS A 2 1.59 2.03 9.54
N ILE A 3 2.54 1.70 8.66
CA ILE A 3 2.83 0.32 8.30
C ILE A 3 3.42 -0.39 9.53
N ASN A 4 2.78 -1.48 9.97
CA ASN A 4 3.29 -2.30 11.06
C ASN A 4 4.47 -3.16 10.56
N THR A 5 5.70 -2.70 10.73
CA THR A 5 6.92 -3.43 10.31
C THR A 5 7.18 -4.70 11.14
N ASP A 6 6.57 -4.82 12.32
CA ASP A 6 6.56 -6.05 13.12
C ASP A 6 5.60 -7.13 12.57
N ASN A 7 4.81 -6.82 11.54
CA ASN A 7 3.99 -7.81 10.85
C ASN A 7 4.90 -8.96 10.36
N PRO A 8 4.55 -10.24 10.63
CA PRO A 8 5.37 -11.39 10.25
C PRO A 8 5.76 -11.44 8.77
N ILE A 9 4.91 -10.93 7.86
CA ILE A 9 5.18 -10.87 6.43
C ILE A 9 6.42 -9.99 6.15
N ILE A 10 6.51 -8.83 6.80
CA ILE A 10 7.65 -7.92 6.69
C ILE A 10 8.84 -8.46 7.48
N LYS A 11 8.62 -8.77 8.77
CA LYS A 11 9.65 -9.17 9.74
C LYS A 11 10.45 -10.39 9.30
N PHE A 12 9.80 -11.37 8.68
CA PHE A 12 10.43 -12.59 8.19
C PHE A 12 10.60 -12.62 6.66
N SER A 13 10.47 -11.47 6.00
CA SER A 13 10.75 -11.30 4.57
C SER A 13 12.19 -11.74 4.28
N GLY A 14 12.33 -12.65 3.31
CA GLY A 14 13.57 -13.31 2.94
C GLY A 14 13.62 -13.58 1.46
N LYS A 15 14.81 -13.47 0.86
CA LYS A 15 15.03 -13.77 -0.56
C LYS A 15 14.64 -15.22 -0.87
N GLY A 16 13.93 -15.42 -1.98
CA GLY A 16 13.39 -16.70 -2.43
C GLY A 16 12.05 -17.10 -1.79
N LYS A 17 11.50 -16.34 -0.83
CA LYS A 17 10.21 -16.63 -0.21
C LYS A 17 9.09 -15.80 -0.82
N PRO A 18 7.89 -16.37 -1.06
CA PRO A 18 6.74 -15.58 -1.53
C PRO A 18 6.37 -14.45 -0.56
N PHE A 19 6.22 -13.23 -1.07
CA PHE A 19 5.76 -12.08 -0.30
C PHE A 19 4.24 -11.95 -0.41
N GLN A 20 3.54 -11.95 0.73
CA GLN A 20 2.07 -11.99 0.80
C GLN A 20 1.49 -10.57 0.78
N TYR A 21 1.56 -9.93 -0.38
CA TYR A 21 1.16 -8.53 -0.60
C TYR A 21 -0.29 -8.22 -0.20
N ASP A 22 -1.23 -9.04 -0.68
CA ASP A 22 -2.66 -8.92 -0.43
C ASP A 22 -2.99 -8.96 1.07
N LYS A 23 -2.44 -9.94 1.80
CA LYS A 23 -2.67 -10.08 3.24
C LYS A 23 -2.12 -8.91 4.03
N LEU A 24 -0.98 -8.38 3.62
CA LEU A 24 -0.39 -7.20 4.25
C LEU A 24 -1.23 -5.95 3.98
N LEU A 25 -1.75 -5.80 2.76
CA LEU A 25 -2.69 -4.72 2.43
C LEU A 25 -3.97 -4.81 3.28
N TYR A 26 -4.58 -5.98 3.39
CA TYR A 26 -5.80 -6.17 4.18
C TYR A 26 -5.57 -5.93 5.67
N ALA A 27 -4.43 -6.36 6.21
CA ALA A 27 -4.07 -6.07 7.59
C ALA A 27 -3.87 -4.56 7.83
N THR A 28 -3.29 -3.87 6.84
CA THR A 28 -3.08 -2.42 6.87
C THR A 28 -4.43 -1.69 6.84
N LEU A 29 -5.34 -2.07 5.94
CA LEU A 29 -6.67 -1.47 5.79
C LEU A 29 -7.71 -1.99 6.81
N ASN A 30 -7.30 -2.73 7.84
CA ASN A 30 -8.23 -3.46 8.71
C ASN A 30 -9.22 -2.56 9.45
N GLU A 31 -8.80 -1.36 9.89
CA GLU A 31 -9.70 -0.40 10.55
C GLU A 31 -10.85 0.02 9.61
N TYR A 32 -10.52 0.34 8.35
CA TYR A 32 -11.51 0.68 7.31
C TYR A 32 -12.43 -0.48 6.92
N ILE A 33 -11.92 -1.71 6.97
CA ILE A 33 -12.72 -2.91 6.73
C ILE A 33 -13.76 -3.08 7.84
N LEU A 34 -13.33 -2.95 9.10
CA LEU A 34 -14.20 -3.09 10.28
C LEU A 34 -15.28 -2.01 10.34
N ASP A 35 -14.94 -0.77 9.95
CA ASP A 35 -15.91 0.33 9.85
C ASP A 35 -17.04 0.04 8.86
N TYR A 36 -16.73 -0.65 7.76
CA TYR A 36 -17.72 -0.94 6.73
C TYR A 36 -18.55 -2.19 7.03
N LYS A 37 -17.89 -3.27 7.39
CA LYS A 37 -18.51 -4.53 7.80
C LYS A 37 -17.87 -4.84 9.13
N ASN A 38 -18.65 -4.82 10.21
CA ASN A 38 -18.22 -5.14 11.58
C ASN A 38 -17.81 -6.62 11.73
N ALA A 39 -16.95 -7.09 10.83
CA ALA A 39 -16.49 -8.44 10.58
C ALA A 39 -15.16 -8.34 9.82
N ARG A 40 -14.21 -9.20 10.17
CA ARG A 40 -12.93 -9.27 9.47
C ARG A 40 -13.12 -9.75 8.02
N LEU A 41 -12.24 -9.29 7.12
CA LEU A 41 -12.30 -9.64 5.70
C LEU A 41 -12.27 -11.16 5.45
N ASP A 42 -11.49 -11.91 6.22
CA ASP A 42 -11.38 -13.38 6.12
C ASP A 42 -12.64 -14.14 6.57
N LYS A 43 -13.63 -13.44 7.13
CA LYS A 43 -14.94 -13.98 7.51
C LYS A 43 -16.04 -13.64 6.51
N LEU A 44 -15.73 -12.83 5.50
CA LEU A 44 -16.66 -12.46 4.45
C LEU A 44 -16.65 -13.49 3.33
N THR A 45 -17.75 -13.58 2.60
CA THR A 45 -17.75 -14.23 1.28
C THR A 45 -16.84 -13.45 0.33
N ASP A 46 -16.28 -14.10 -0.68
CA ASP A 46 -15.49 -13.44 -1.73
C ASP A 46 -16.22 -12.21 -2.31
N GLN A 47 -17.52 -12.34 -2.58
CA GLN A 47 -18.34 -11.25 -3.07
C GLN A 47 -18.44 -10.08 -2.08
N ASP A 48 -18.71 -10.36 -0.80
CA ASP A 48 -18.78 -9.32 0.24
C ASP A 48 -17.42 -8.65 0.48
N ALA A 49 -16.34 -9.43 0.48
CA ALA A 49 -14.98 -8.94 0.61
C ALA A 49 -14.64 -7.98 -0.54
N SER A 50 -14.98 -8.33 -1.77
CA SER A 50 -14.77 -7.46 -2.92
C SER A 50 -15.59 -6.18 -2.86
N ILE A 51 -16.86 -6.25 -2.44
CA ILE A 51 -17.68 -5.05 -2.25
C ILE A 51 -17.08 -4.14 -1.17
N CYS A 52 -16.60 -4.72 -0.07
CA CYS A 52 -15.89 -4.00 0.98
C CYS A 52 -14.65 -3.28 0.42
N LEU A 53 -13.75 -4.01 -0.23
CA LEU A 53 -12.53 -3.47 -0.81
C LEU A 53 -12.83 -2.40 -1.87
N ALA A 54 -13.84 -2.61 -2.72
CA ALA A 54 -14.25 -1.62 -3.72
C ALA A 54 -14.68 -0.30 -3.10
N ARG A 55 -15.36 -0.32 -1.95
CA ARG A 55 -15.75 0.91 -1.23
C ARG A 55 -14.55 1.61 -0.63
N ILE A 56 -13.60 0.87 -0.08
CA ILE A 56 -12.36 1.44 0.45
C ILE A 56 -11.56 2.06 -0.70
N ILE A 57 -11.36 1.34 -1.81
CA ILE A 57 -10.65 1.81 -3.01
C ILE A 57 -11.25 3.10 -3.56
N ARG A 58 -12.58 3.26 -3.55
CA ARG A 58 -13.23 4.51 -3.98
C ARG A 58 -12.84 5.72 -3.13
N LYS A 59 -12.44 5.50 -1.88
CA LYS A 59 -11.90 6.53 -0.99
C LYS A 59 -10.39 6.65 -1.09
N MET A 60 -9.71 5.71 -1.72
CA MET A 60 -8.26 5.73 -1.81
C MET A 60 -7.80 6.71 -2.90
N GLU A 61 -6.73 7.41 -2.58
CA GLU A 61 -5.99 8.23 -3.51
C GLU A 61 -4.56 7.71 -3.63
N VAL A 62 -3.96 7.95 -4.79
CA VAL A 62 -2.53 7.81 -5.04
C VAL A 62 -2.05 9.14 -5.59
N ASN A 63 -1.02 9.72 -4.97
CA ASN A 63 -0.50 11.04 -5.36
C ASN A 63 -1.60 12.10 -5.43
N ASP A 64 -2.51 12.14 -4.46
CA ASP A 64 -3.67 13.07 -4.38
C ASP A 64 -4.68 12.98 -5.54
N VAL A 65 -4.69 11.88 -6.30
CA VAL A 65 -5.77 11.58 -7.27
C VAL A 65 -6.45 10.25 -6.93
N PRO A 66 -7.76 10.10 -7.19
CA PRO A 66 -8.45 8.84 -6.96
C PRO A 66 -7.75 7.67 -7.64
N VAL A 67 -7.60 6.53 -6.94
CA VAL A 67 -6.93 5.34 -7.49
C VAL A 67 -7.54 4.91 -8.83
N GLN A 68 -8.86 4.99 -8.98
CA GLN A 68 -9.54 4.63 -10.23
C GLN A 68 -9.16 5.54 -11.41
N GLN A 69 -8.88 6.81 -11.14
CA GLN A 69 -8.42 7.77 -12.15
C GLN A 69 -6.95 7.51 -12.49
N PHE A 70 -6.10 7.29 -11.49
CA PHE A 70 -4.67 7.07 -11.70
C PHE A 70 -4.40 5.81 -12.56
N PHE A 71 -5.16 4.74 -12.32
CA PHE A 71 -5.05 3.45 -13.00
C PHE A 71 -6.06 3.29 -14.15
N HIS A 72 -6.56 4.39 -14.72
CA HIS A 72 -7.61 4.33 -15.74
C HIS A 72 -7.24 3.42 -16.91
N GLU A 73 -6.04 3.57 -17.48
CA GLU A 73 -5.58 2.76 -18.61
C GLU A 73 -5.47 1.25 -18.27
N GLU A 74 -5.04 0.89 -17.07
CA GLU A 74 -5.06 -0.52 -16.63
C GLU A 74 -6.47 -1.07 -16.52
N LEU A 75 -7.40 -0.27 -15.98
CA LEU A 75 -8.79 -0.67 -15.84
C LEU A 75 -9.46 -0.86 -17.20
N GLU A 76 -9.12 -0.04 -18.20
CA GLU A 76 -9.57 -0.21 -19.59
C GLU A 76 -9.04 -1.51 -20.21
N LYS A 77 -7.75 -1.82 -20.01
CA LYS A 77 -7.14 -3.10 -20.44
C LYS A 77 -7.80 -4.33 -19.81
N TRP A 78 -8.55 -4.13 -18.73
CA TRP A 78 -9.28 -5.18 -18.05
C TRP A 78 -10.78 -5.19 -18.38
N SER A 79 -11.24 -4.53 -19.44
CA SER A 79 -12.66 -4.40 -19.81
C SER A 79 -13.46 -5.69 -19.62
N GLU A 80 -12.92 -6.80 -20.12
CA GLU A 80 -13.54 -8.14 -20.13
C GLU A 80 -13.59 -8.82 -18.75
N HIS A 81 -12.83 -8.34 -17.78
CA HIS A 81 -12.84 -8.89 -16.43
C HIS A 81 -14.09 -8.46 -15.68
N THR A 82 -14.56 -9.35 -14.82
CA THR A 82 -15.60 -9.03 -13.84
C THR A 82 -15.12 -7.93 -12.89
N ASN A 83 -16.06 -7.21 -12.29
CA ASN A 83 -15.73 -6.20 -11.27
C ASN A 83 -14.95 -6.84 -10.10
N TYR A 84 -15.28 -8.09 -9.74
CA TYR A 84 -14.56 -8.84 -8.71
C TYR A 84 -13.07 -8.94 -9.02
N GLU A 85 -12.73 -9.44 -10.22
CA GLU A 85 -11.35 -9.62 -10.66
C GLU A 85 -10.61 -8.28 -10.79
N LYS A 86 -11.26 -7.24 -11.31
CA LYS A 86 -10.68 -5.89 -11.40
C LYS A 86 -10.26 -5.36 -10.03
N ILE A 87 -11.11 -5.53 -9.02
CA ILE A 87 -10.83 -5.10 -7.64
C ILE A 87 -9.65 -5.87 -7.06
N LEU A 88 -9.62 -7.20 -7.21
CA LEU A 88 -8.50 -8.00 -6.71
C LEU A 88 -7.17 -7.65 -7.39
N ARG A 89 -7.17 -7.47 -8.71
CA ARG A 89 -5.99 -7.04 -9.46
C ARG A 89 -5.50 -5.66 -9.04
N LEU A 90 -6.42 -4.73 -8.78
CA LEU A 90 -6.08 -3.40 -8.30
C LEU A 90 -5.50 -3.44 -6.87
N CYS A 91 -6.10 -4.24 -5.96
CA CYS A 91 -5.53 -4.51 -4.64
C CYS A 91 -4.09 -5.04 -4.75
N GLU A 92 -3.84 -5.99 -5.64
CA GLU A 92 -2.51 -6.55 -5.84
C GLU A 92 -1.51 -5.51 -6.37
N LEU A 93 -1.90 -4.66 -7.33
CA LEU A 93 -1.06 -3.58 -7.84
C LEU A 93 -0.70 -2.59 -6.75
N MET A 94 -1.69 -2.07 -6.03
CA MET A 94 -1.47 -1.13 -4.93
C MET A 94 -0.59 -1.74 -3.84
N ALA A 95 -0.86 -2.98 -3.45
CA ALA A 95 -0.07 -3.67 -2.43
C ALA A 95 1.40 -3.81 -2.85
N LYS A 96 1.67 -4.13 -4.12
CA LYS A 96 3.04 -4.19 -4.67
C LYS A 96 3.73 -2.83 -4.65
N ASP A 97 3.01 -1.77 -4.99
CA ASP A 97 3.56 -0.42 -4.96
C ASP A 97 3.89 0.04 -3.53
N ILE A 98 2.98 -0.22 -2.57
CA ILE A 98 3.11 0.21 -1.16
C ILE A 98 4.18 -0.61 -0.43
N PHE A 99 4.15 -1.94 -0.57
CA PHE A 99 4.94 -2.85 0.27
C PHE A 99 6.14 -3.46 -0.43
N GLY A 100 6.33 -3.21 -1.72
CA GLY A 100 7.43 -3.80 -2.48
C GLY A 100 8.81 -3.45 -1.90
N CYS A 101 8.95 -2.32 -1.20
CA CYS A 101 10.16 -1.93 -0.50
C CYS A 101 10.58 -2.90 0.63
N PHE A 102 9.68 -3.78 1.07
CA PHE A 102 9.96 -4.82 2.08
C PHE A 102 10.17 -6.21 1.46
N ASP A 103 9.92 -6.38 0.16
CA ASP A 103 10.08 -7.65 -0.55
C ASP A 103 11.51 -7.81 -1.09
N LYS A 104 12.31 -8.61 -0.39
CA LYS A 104 13.73 -8.87 -0.74
C LYS A 104 13.93 -9.58 -2.09
N ASN A 105 12.86 -10.09 -2.69
CA ASN A 105 12.94 -10.63 -4.06
C ASN A 105 13.04 -9.52 -5.11
N ARG A 106 12.71 -8.28 -4.74
CA ARG A 106 12.75 -7.10 -5.61
C ARG A 106 13.95 -6.19 -5.37
N ASP A 107 14.85 -6.59 -4.47
CA ASP A 107 16.09 -5.86 -4.21
C ASP A 107 16.97 -5.88 -5.47
N ASP A 108 17.65 -4.76 -5.74
CA ASP A 108 18.54 -4.60 -6.90
C ASP A 108 19.87 -5.37 -6.78
N GLY A 109 20.07 -6.07 -5.66
CA GLY A 109 21.27 -6.83 -5.35
C GLY A 109 22.41 -6.00 -4.74
N ASN A 110 22.31 -4.67 -4.71
CA ASN A 110 23.32 -3.74 -4.18
C ASN A 110 22.92 -3.12 -2.83
N GLY A 111 21.97 -3.75 -2.13
CA GLY A 111 21.39 -3.21 -0.91
C GLY A 111 20.33 -2.11 -1.16
N GLY A 112 19.95 -1.89 -2.42
CA GLY A 112 18.77 -1.13 -2.77
C GLY A 112 17.50 -1.98 -2.68
N PHE A 113 16.39 -1.33 -2.37
CA PHE A 113 15.06 -1.93 -2.29
C PHE A 113 14.15 -1.31 -3.34
N TYR A 114 13.05 -2.01 -3.66
CA TYR A 114 12.07 -1.54 -4.63
C TYR A 114 11.41 -0.23 -4.19
N LYS A 115 11.29 0.72 -5.13
CA LYS A 115 10.68 2.03 -4.93
C LYS A 115 9.75 2.34 -6.08
N THR A 116 8.70 3.08 -5.77
CA THR A 116 7.81 3.73 -6.74
C THR A 116 7.69 5.21 -6.41
N ASP A 117 7.15 5.98 -7.35
CA ASP A 117 6.73 7.37 -7.21
C ASP A 117 5.24 7.49 -6.83
N ARG A 118 4.73 6.53 -6.06
CA ARG A 118 3.30 6.42 -5.73
C ARG A 118 3.10 6.41 -4.22
N LEU A 119 2.41 7.44 -3.73
CA LEU A 119 2.06 7.65 -2.34
C LEU A 119 0.56 7.43 -2.16
N TYR A 120 0.19 6.41 -1.40
CA TYR A 120 -1.20 6.01 -1.19
C TYR A 120 -1.77 6.56 0.12
N CYS A 121 -3.05 6.90 0.11
CA CYS A 121 -3.81 7.21 1.31
C CYS A 121 -5.27 6.76 1.19
N VAL A 122 -5.97 6.74 2.33
CA VAL A 122 -7.43 6.73 2.34
C VAL A 122 -7.92 8.14 2.65
N ASN A 123 -8.76 8.71 1.79
CA ASN A 123 -9.39 10.01 1.99
C ASN A 123 -10.73 9.85 2.71
N ASN A 124 -10.78 10.33 3.96
CA ASN A 124 -11.97 10.40 4.79
C ASN A 124 -12.49 11.84 4.81
N ASP A 125 -13.31 12.18 3.81
CA ASP A 125 -14.02 13.46 3.75
C ASP A 125 -13.11 14.69 3.89
N GLY A 126 -11.93 14.63 3.27
CA GLY A 126 -10.91 15.68 3.27
C GLY A 126 -9.72 15.40 4.18
N GLU A 127 -9.82 14.45 5.11
CA GLU A 127 -8.69 13.98 5.90
C GLU A 127 -7.99 12.81 5.21
N ARG A 128 -6.72 13.00 4.82
CA ARG A 128 -5.93 11.98 4.13
C ARG A 128 -5.09 11.17 5.12
N ASP A 129 -5.46 9.91 5.29
CA ASP A 129 -4.68 8.98 6.09
C ASP A 129 -3.65 8.25 5.23
N TYR A 130 -2.45 8.85 5.09
CA TYR A 130 -1.38 8.33 4.24
C TYR A 130 -0.80 7.01 4.78
N ILE A 131 -0.58 6.03 3.90
CA ILE A 131 0.04 4.74 4.23
C ILE A 131 1.55 4.90 4.14
N VAL A 132 2.22 4.99 5.29
CA VAL A 132 3.66 5.31 5.37
C VAL A 132 4.39 4.46 6.40
N CYS A 133 5.71 4.35 6.24
CA CYS A 133 6.62 3.78 7.24
C CYS A 133 7.28 4.89 8.05
N ASP A 134 7.33 4.74 9.38
CA ASP A 134 8.00 5.66 10.32
C ASP A 134 9.01 4.95 11.24
N GLU A 135 9.48 3.78 10.83
CA GLU A 135 10.42 2.96 11.59
C GLU A 135 11.78 3.68 11.79
N VAL A 136 12.35 3.49 12.98
CA VAL A 136 13.65 4.02 13.36
C VAL A 136 14.54 2.91 13.91
N GLU A 137 15.81 2.95 13.56
CA GLU A 137 16.82 2.03 14.09
C GLU A 137 17.66 2.70 15.18
N LYS A 138 18.09 1.91 16.17
CA LYS A 138 18.97 2.39 17.24
C LYS A 138 20.41 2.41 16.73
N LYS A 139 21.03 3.59 16.72
CA LYS A 139 22.43 3.82 16.33
C LYS A 139 23.24 4.27 17.54
N GLY A 140 23.70 3.33 18.35
CA GLY A 140 24.39 3.61 19.62
C GLY A 140 23.44 3.78 20.81
N LEU A 141 23.93 4.23 21.97
CA LEU A 141 23.16 4.17 23.23
C LEU A 141 21.91 5.05 23.25
N PHE A 142 21.96 6.26 22.65
CA PHE A 142 20.91 7.28 22.77
C PHE A 142 20.38 7.82 21.43
N LYS A 143 20.93 7.40 20.29
CA LYS A 143 20.54 7.93 18.99
C LYS A 143 19.65 6.93 18.26
N LYS A 144 18.50 7.42 17.82
CA LYS A 144 17.62 6.74 16.86
C LYS A 144 17.69 7.47 15.53
N VAL A 145 17.75 6.74 14.44
CA VAL A 145 17.74 7.32 13.09
C VAL A 145 16.65 6.65 12.25
N PRO A 146 15.99 7.38 11.34
CA PRO A 146 15.05 6.78 10.39
C PRO A 146 15.71 5.67 9.58
N THR A 147 14.99 4.58 9.32
CA THR A 147 15.47 3.54 8.40
C THR A 147 15.48 4.06 6.96
N PRO A 148 16.22 3.41 6.04
CA PRO A 148 16.18 3.78 4.62
C PRO A 148 14.77 3.77 4.01
N VAL A 149 13.90 2.85 4.45
CA VAL A 149 12.49 2.78 4.01
C VAL A 149 11.70 3.98 4.54
N THR A 150 11.89 4.37 5.80
CA THR A 150 11.28 5.58 6.36
C THR A 150 11.72 6.84 5.61
N LEU A 151 13.01 6.95 5.27
CA LEU A 151 13.51 8.06 4.45
C LEU A 151 12.88 8.10 3.06
N TYR A 152 12.62 6.94 2.45
CA TYR A 152 11.90 6.83 1.18
C TYR A 152 10.46 7.36 1.27
N PHE A 153 9.69 6.95 2.30
CA PHE A 153 8.34 7.47 2.49
C PHE A 153 8.33 8.98 2.80
N ASN A 154 9.30 9.47 3.57
CA ASN A 154 9.45 10.91 3.81
C ASN A 154 9.71 11.68 2.50
N ASP A 155 10.58 11.16 1.62
CA ASP A 155 10.83 11.76 0.31
C ASP A 155 9.57 11.77 -0.57
N LEU A 156 8.79 10.68 -0.58
CA LEU A 156 7.50 10.65 -1.28
C LEU A 156 6.53 11.72 -0.76
N MET A 157 6.40 11.85 0.56
CA MET A 157 5.54 12.88 1.16
C MET A 157 5.98 14.29 0.75
N GLU A 158 7.27 14.58 0.76
CA GLU A 158 7.81 15.88 0.36
C GLU A 158 7.63 16.16 -1.14
N LYS A 159 7.86 15.16 -2.00
CA LYS A 159 7.59 15.27 -3.44
C LYS A 159 6.11 15.49 -3.73
N ASN A 160 5.22 14.81 -2.99
CA ASN A 160 3.78 15.00 -3.14
C ASN A 160 3.36 16.43 -2.78
N LYS A 161 3.88 16.97 -1.65
CA LYS A 161 3.64 18.37 -1.25
C LYS A 161 4.12 19.38 -2.30
N ARG A 162 5.20 19.07 -3.02
CA ARG A 162 5.73 19.89 -4.12
C ARG A 162 5.02 19.66 -5.47
N GLY A 163 4.09 18.71 -5.55
CA GLY A 163 3.38 18.37 -6.78
C GLY A 163 4.24 17.63 -7.82
N GLU A 164 5.33 17.00 -7.38
CA GLU A 164 6.32 16.35 -8.27
C GLU A 164 5.97 14.90 -8.62
N LEU A 165 5.02 14.30 -7.89
CA LEU A 165 4.60 12.93 -8.16
C LEU A 165 3.59 12.87 -9.33
N PRO A 166 3.67 11.85 -10.19
CA PRO A 166 2.77 11.71 -11.33
C PRO A 166 1.32 11.57 -10.88
N LYS A 167 0.38 11.96 -11.75
CA LYS A 167 -1.07 11.91 -11.49
C LYS A 167 -1.79 10.85 -12.34
N SER A 168 -1.04 10.05 -13.09
CA SER A 168 -1.48 8.88 -13.84
C SER A 168 -0.35 7.86 -13.90
N LYS A 169 -0.69 6.59 -14.14
CA LYS A 169 0.28 5.51 -14.28
C LYS A 169 0.96 5.48 -15.65
#